data_AF-A0A946YE36-F1
#
_entry.id   AF-A0A946YE36-F1
#
_cell.length_a   1.000
_cell.length_b   1.000
_cell.length_c   1.000
_cell.angle_alpha   90.00
_cell.angle_beta   90.00
_cell.angle_gamma   90.00
#
_symmetry.space_group_name_H-M   'P 1'
#
loop_
_entity.id
_entity.type
_entity.pdbx_description
1 polymer ?
#
loop_
_entity_poly.entity_id
_entity_poly.type
_entity_poly.pdbx_seq_one_letter_code
_entity_poly.pdbx_strand_id
1 'polypeptide(L)'
;MMHTVKLKSGKYSFQADAYESILDAAIRAGVPLNYGCSNGNCGLCKANIVSGPTAQIRTHDFVIRDADKIQGYALMCSTSCQGDVVIDADVVTSVSDIPVQKLRIKVRKIDRVSDDLAIITMQVPRTVRLRFIAGQYVRIYDDQQRSHEYAIASCPCDEKRIEFHVRKLENDAFSSLVFNHLSIGDWL
;
A
#
# COMPACT_ATOMS: atom_id res chain seq x y z
N MET A 1 -15.01 18.75 -1.29
CA MET A 1 -16.38 18.35 -1.66
C MET A 1 -16.34 16.88 -1.98
N MET A 2 -17.29 16.10 -1.45
CA MET A 2 -17.33 14.65 -1.66
C MET A 2 -18.11 14.31 -2.93
N HIS A 3 -17.57 13.40 -3.72
CA HIS A 3 -18.17 12.88 -4.93
C HIS A 3 -18.18 11.35 -4.94
N THR A 4 -19.12 10.77 -5.67
CA THR A 4 -19.26 9.33 -5.77
C THR A 4 -18.43 8.79 -6.93
N VAL A 5 -17.53 7.86 -6.63
CA VAL A 5 -16.84 7.06 -7.65
C VAL A 5 -17.49 5.67 -7.71
N LYS A 6 -17.80 5.21 -8.92
CA LYS A 6 -18.36 3.87 -9.18
C LYS A 6 -17.45 3.10 -10.14
N LEU A 7 -17.27 1.82 -9.88
CA LEU A 7 -16.65 0.94 -10.86
C LEU A 7 -17.70 0.48 -11.87
N LYS A 8 -17.33 0.43 -13.15
CA LYS A 8 -18.19 -0.05 -14.25
C LYS A 8 -18.70 -1.47 -14.03
N SER A 9 -17.93 -2.30 -13.32
CA SER A 9 -18.33 -3.66 -12.92
C SER A 9 -19.52 -3.70 -11.95
N GLY A 10 -19.88 -2.56 -11.35
CA GLY A 10 -20.96 -2.44 -10.37
C GLY A 10 -20.64 -2.96 -8.97
N LYS A 11 -19.47 -3.62 -8.77
CA LYS A 11 -19.12 -4.26 -7.50
C LYS A 11 -18.75 -3.29 -6.38
N TYR A 12 -18.21 -2.12 -6.72
CA TYR A 12 -17.69 -1.16 -5.75
C TYR A 12 -18.16 0.25 -6.07
N SER A 13 -18.46 0.99 -5.00
CA SER A 13 -18.66 2.43 -5.02
C SER A 13 -18.10 3.02 -3.73
N PHE A 14 -17.46 4.18 -3.85
CA PHE A 14 -16.83 4.86 -2.73
C PHE A 14 -16.92 6.37 -2.88
N GLN A 15 -16.72 7.08 -1.77
CA GLN A 15 -16.73 8.53 -1.71
C GLN A 15 -15.30 9.06 -1.79
N ALA A 16 -15.08 10.05 -2.65
CA ALA A 16 -13.80 10.70 -2.87
C ALA A 16 -13.91 12.23 -2.76
N ASP A 17 -12.98 12.88 -2.08
CA ASP A 17 -12.87 14.34 -2.05
C ASP A 17 -12.19 14.87 -3.32
N ALA A 18 -12.56 16.08 -3.75
CA ALA A 18 -12.01 16.75 -4.92
C ALA A 18 -10.48 17.00 -4.88
N TYR A 19 -9.85 16.97 -3.70
CA TYR A 19 -8.41 17.18 -3.53
C TYR A 19 -7.62 15.89 -3.25
N GLU A 20 -8.29 14.74 -3.11
CA GLU A 20 -7.63 13.44 -2.97
C GLU A 20 -7.59 12.69 -4.32
N SER A 21 -6.63 11.77 -4.45
CA SER A 21 -6.58 10.93 -5.65
C SER A 21 -7.67 9.86 -5.56
N ILE A 22 -8.21 9.44 -6.70
CA ILE A 22 -9.20 8.35 -6.78
C ILE A 22 -8.62 7.08 -6.15
N LEU A 23 -7.31 6.83 -6.29
CA LEU A 23 -6.65 5.69 -5.65
C LEU A 23 -6.63 5.82 -4.12
N ASP A 24 -6.24 6.98 -3.57
CA ASP A 24 -6.19 7.17 -2.12
C ASP A 24 -7.59 7.01 -1.50
N ALA A 25 -8.62 7.54 -2.17
CA ALA A 25 -10.02 7.37 -1.77
C ALA A 25 -10.47 5.91 -1.80
N ALA A 26 -10.07 5.16 -2.83
CA ALA A 26 -10.36 3.73 -2.95
C ALA A 26 -9.71 2.91 -1.82
N ILE A 27 -8.42 3.16 -1.54
CA ILE A 27 -7.69 2.49 -0.44
C ILE A 27 -8.36 2.79 0.90
N ARG A 28 -8.70 4.06 1.15
CA ARG A 28 -9.42 4.48 2.37
C ARG A 28 -10.78 3.80 2.51
N ALA A 29 -11.47 3.55 1.41
CA ALA A 29 -12.76 2.85 1.38
C ALA A 29 -12.63 1.31 1.35
N GLY A 30 -11.41 0.76 1.38
CA GLY A 30 -11.16 -0.68 1.29
C GLY A 30 -11.47 -1.27 -0.09
N VAL A 31 -11.56 -0.45 -1.14
CA VAL A 31 -11.76 -0.89 -2.51
C VAL A 31 -10.42 -1.30 -3.11
N PRO A 32 -10.24 -2.58 -3.49
CA PRO A 32 -8.93 -3.12 -3.81
C PRO A 32 -8.55 -2.82 -5.28
N LEU A 33 -8.44 -1.55 -5.66
CA LEU A 33 -7.94 -1.18 -6.98
C LEU A 33 -6.53 -1.76 -7.20
N ASN A 34 -6.17 -2.05 -8.45
CA ASN A 34 -4.81 -2.44 -8.76
C ASN A 34 -3.86 -1.22 -8.70
N TYR A 35 -2.76 -1.33 -7.95
CA TYR A 35 -1.70 -0.31 -7.87
C TYR A 35 -0.40 -0.93 -7.34
N GLY A 36 0.69 -0.14 -7.33
CA GLY A 36 1.96 -0.57 -6.72
C GLY A 36 2.71 0.55 -6.01
N CYS A 37 2.93 1.69 -6.69
CA CYS A 37 3.76 2.77 -6.14
C CYS A 37 2.97 3.92 -5.48
N SER A 38 1.72 4.13 -5.91
CA SER A 38 0.84 5.26 -5.55
C SER A 38 1.44 6.66 -5.78
N ASN A 39 2.46 6.79 -6.65
CA ASN A 39 3.17 8.05 -6.90
C ASN A 39 3.41 8.35 -8.39
N GLY A 40 2.75 7.62 -9.30
CA GLY A 40 2.82 7.88 -10.73
C GLY A 40 3.93 7.17 -11.50
N ASN A 41 4.67 6.23 -10.88
CA ASN A 41 5.85 5.63 -11.53
C ASN A 41 5.58 4.26 -12.20
N CYS A 42 4.71 3.43 -11.61
CA CYS A 42 4.60 2.01 -12.03
C CYS A 42 3.50 1.74 -13.06
N GLY A 43 2.56 2.66 -13.30
CA GLY A 43 1.46 2.49 -14.25
C GLY A 43 0.35 1.48 -13.85
N LEU A 44 0.52 0.72 -12.77
CA LEU A 44 -0.45 -0.32 -12.37
C LEU A 44 -1.85 0.21 -12.02
N CYS A 45 -1.96 1.47 -11.60
CA CYS A 45 -3.25 2.12 -11.32
C CYS A 45 -3.86 2.81 -12.55
N LYS A 46 -3.39 2.48 -13.76
CA LYS A 46 -3.98 3.00 -15.00
C LYS A 46 -5.37 2.40 -15.16
N ALA A 47 -6.38 3.26 -15.28
CA ALA A 47 -7.76 2.87 -15.47
C ALA A 47 -8.45 3.81 -16.47
N ASN A 48 -9.53 3.35 -17.07
CA ASN A 48 -10.31 4.15 -18.01
C ASN A 48 -11.36 4.97 -17.24
N ILE A 49 -11.46 6.26 -17.54
CA ILE A 49 -12.54 7.11 -17.05
C ILE A 49 -13.70 6.97 -18.03
N VAL A 50 -14.75 6.25 -17.62
CA VAL A 50 -15.93 5.96 -18.45
C VAL A 50 -16.84 7.19 -18.55
N SER A 51 -17.02 7.90 -17.44
CA SER A 51 -17.80 9.13 -17.40
C SER A 51 -17.50 9.96 -16.16
N GLY A 52 -17.87 11.25 -16.23
CA GLY A 52 -17.73 12.20 -15.11
C GLY A 52 -16.49 13.08 -15.20
N PRO A 53 -16.49 14.24 -14.53
CA PRO A 53 -15.39 15.18 -14.58
C PRO A 53 -14.26 14.77 -13.62
N THR A 54 -13.03 14.86 -14.10
CA THR A 54 -11.81 14.56 -13.33
C THR A 54 -10.75 15.62 -13.54
N ALA A 55 -9.83 15.76 -12.60
CA ALA A 55 -8.66 16.63 -12.73
C ALA A 55 -7.37 15.90 -12.32
N GLN A 56 -6.30 16.11 -13.08
CA GLN A 56 -4.97 15.68 -12.67
C GLN A 56 -4.48 16.58 -11.53
N ILE A 57 -4.17 15.98 -10.38
CA ILE A 57 -3.75 16.70 -9.16
C ILE A 57 -2.27 16.51 -8.83
N ARG A 58 -1.59 15.59 -9.54
CA ARG A 58 -0.16 15.31 -9.34
C ARG A 58 0.52 15.03 -10.68
N THR A 59 1.79 15.40 -10.80
CA THR A 59 2.64 14.95 -11.91
C THR A 59 2.97 13.46 -11.76
N HIS A 60 3.32 12.81 -12.86
CA HIS A 60 3.73 11.41 -12.88
C HIS A 60 4.77 11.18 -13.97
N ASP A 61 5.71 10.27 -13.74
CA ASP A 61 6.78 9.95 -14.68
C ASP A 61 6.40 8.81 -15.65
N PHE A 62 5.39 8.00 -15.29
CA PHE A 62 4.92 6.92 -16.15
C PHE A 62 4.33 7.46 -17.46
N VAL A 63 4.84 7.00 -18.59
CA VAL A 63 4.37 7.44 -19.91
C VAL A 63 3.09 6.69 -20.29
N ILE A 64 1.96 7.39 -20.26
CA ILE A 64 0.71 6.92 -20.85
C ILE A 64 0.77 7.18 -22.36
N ARG A 65 0.53 6.15 -23.17
CA ARG A 65 0.50 6.29 -24.64
C ARG A 65 -0.61 7.27 -25.05
N ASP A 66 -0.39 8.04 -26.10
CA ASP A 66 -1.39 9.04 -26.52
C ASP A 66 -2.71 8.41 -26.96
N ALA A 67 -2.67 7.22 -27.56
CA ALA A 67 -3.88 6.44 -27.86
C ALA A 67 -4.70 6.11 -26.58
N ASP A 68 -4.02 5.75 -25.49
CA ASP A 68 -4.66 5.46 -24.21
C ASP A 68 -5.25 6.75 -23.60
N LYS A 69 -4.53 7.88 -23.67
CA LYS A 69 -5.05 9.19 -23.21
C LYS A 69 -6.32 9.59 -23.96
N ILE A 70 -6.33 9.43 -25.28
CA ILE A 70 -7.50 9.73 -26.14
C ILE A 70 -8.69 8.85 -25.75
N GLN A 71 -8.44 7.60 -25.37
CA GLN A 71 -9.48 6.68 -24.90
C GLN A 71 -9.95 6.99 -23.47
N GLY A 72 -9.37 7.98 -22.77
CA GLY A 72 -9.75 8.36 -21.41
C GLY A 72 -9.02 7.60 -20.31
N TYR A 73 -7.88 6.95 -20.61
CA TYR A 73 -7.05 6.34 -19.57
C TYR A 73 -6.24 7.37 -18.80
N ALA A 74 -6.25 7.24 -17.49
CA ALA A 74 -5.47 8.05 -16.56
C ALA A 74 -4.91 7.21 -15.40
N LEU A 75 -3.95 7.75 -14.66
CA LEU A 75 -3.48 7.13 -13.42
C LEU A 75 -4.36 7.54 -12.25
N MET A 76 -5.00 6.58 -11.59
CA MET A 76 -5.89 6.86 -10.45
C MET A 76 -5.15 7.47 -9.25
N CYS A 77 -3.83 7.26 -9.13
CA CYS A 77 -2.99 7.88 -8.09
C CYS A 77 -2.63 9.36 -8.35
N SER A 78 -2.91 9.87 -9.56
CA SER A 78 -2.60 11.24 -9.97
C SER A 78 -3.84 12.02 -10.38
N THR A 79 -5.02 11.39 -10.32
CA THR A 79 -6.29 11.93 -10.81
C THR A 79 -7.29 12.01 -9.66
N SER A 80 -8.01 13.12 -9.55
CA SER A 80 -9.13 13.35 -8.62
C SER A 80 -10.46 13.42 -9.37
N CYS A 81 -11.56 13.19 -8.67
CA CYS A 81 -12.91 13.44 -9.17
C CYS A 81 -13.32 14.90 -8.91
N GLN A 82 -13.99 15.54 -9.87
CA GLN A 82 -14.53 16.91 -9.75
C GLN A 82 -16.07 16.91 -9.79
N GLY A 83 -16.65 15.74 -9.55
CA GLY A 83 -18.05 15.37 -9.71
C GLY A 83 -18.18 13.85 -9.62
N ASP A 84 -19.38 13.31 -9.76
CA ASP A 84 -19.57 11.86 -9.78
C ASP A 84 -18.90 11.24 -11.02
N VAL A 85 -18.13 10.16 -10.81
CA VAL A 85 -17.28 9.54 -11.85
C VAL A 85 -17.51 8.04 -11.90
N VAL A 86 -17.51 7.48 -13.12
CA VAL A 86 -17.47 6.04 -13.37
C VAL A 86 -16.13 5.68 -13.97
N ILE A 87 -15.45 4.67 -13.39
CA ILE A 87 -14.17 4.15 -13.89
C ILE A 87 -14.28 2.67 -14.28
N ASP A 88 -13.56 2.28 -15.32
CA ASP A 88 -13.28 0.88 -15.67
C ASP A 88 -11.86 0.56 -15.18
N ALA A 89 -11.77 -0.14 -14.06
CA ALA A 89 -10.53 -0.38 -13.35
C ALA A 89 -10.43 -1.84 -12.89
N ASP A 90 -9.23 -2.39 -12.99
CA ASP A 90 -8.93 -3.71 -12.45
C ASP A 90 -8.95 -3.67 -10.92
N VAL A 91 -9.68 -4.61 -10.33
CA VAL A 91 -9.70 -4.86 -8.89
C VAL A 91 -8.97 -6.14 -8.57
N VAL A 92 -8.16 -6.09 -7.52
CA VAL A 92 -7.49 -7.24 -6.93
C VAL A 92 -8.55 -8.01 -6.15
N THR A 93 -8.97 -9.16 -6.70
CA THR A 93 -10.08 -9.95 -6.13
C THR A 93 -9.63 -11.09 -5.23
N SER A 94 -8.35 -11.45 -5.30
CA SER A 94 -7.77 -12.53 -4.50
C SER A 94 -6.41 -12.14 -3.92
N VAL A 95 -6.02 -12.79 -2.82
CA VAL A 95 -4.68 -12.66 -2.22
C VAL A 95 -3.58 -12.96 -3.25
N SER A 96 -3.87 -13.88 -4.18
CA SER A 96 -2.97 -14.27 -5.29
C SER A 96 -2.69 -13.13 -6.27
N ASP A 97 -3.53 -12.09 -6.31
CA ASP A 97 -3.36 -10.93 -7.18
C ASP A 97 -2.48 -9.85 -6.54
N ILE A 98 -2.10 -9.98 -5.25
CA ILE A 98 -1.12 -9.11 -4.61
C ILE A 98 0.28 -9.66 -4.92
N PRO A 99 1.11 -8.94 -5.69
CA PRO A 99 2.44 -9.43 -6.01
C PRO A 99 3.26 -9.58 -4.72
N VAL A 100 4.05 -10.65 -4.64
CA VAL A 100 5.04 -10.81 -3.56
C VAL A 100 6.06 -9.69 -3.68
N GLN A 101 6.15 -8.85 -2.66
CA GLN A 101 7.07 -7.71 -2.62
C GLN A 101 8.25 -8.03 -1.69
N LYS A 102 9.47 -7.93 -2.20
CA LYS A 102 10.69 -7.92 -1.39
C LYS A 102 11.12 -6.48 -1.18
N LEU A 103 10.95 -6.00 0.04
CA LEU A 103 11.21 -4.61 0.40
C LEU A 103 12.27 -4.57 1.49
N ARG A 104 13.19 -3.63 1.38
CA ARG A 104 14.09 -3.27 2.47
C ARG A 104 13.45 -2.13 3.26
N ILE A 105 13.14 -2.34 4.53
CA ILE A 105 12.40 -1.41 5.40
C ILE A 105 13.28 -0.94 6.55
N LYS A 106 13.04 0.28 7.04
CA LYS A 106 13.85 0.91 8.07
C LYS A 106 13.15 0.87 9.43
N VAL A 107 13.85 0.45 10.49
CA VAL A 107 13.35 0.52 11.86
C VAL A 107 13.17 1.97 12.26
N ARG A 108 11.96 2.34 12.66
CA ARG A 108 11.63 3.70 13.14
C ARG A 108 11.43 3.77 14.63
N LYS A 109 10.87 2.72 15.22
CA LYS A 109 10.55 2.70 16.64
C LYS A 109 10.62 1.26 17.15
N ILE A 110 11.10 1.11 18.37
CA ILE A 110 11.08 -0.14 19.13
C ILE A 110 10.54 0.22 20.52
N ASP A 111 9.33 -0.26 20.84
CA ASP A 111 8.73 -0.13 22.17
C ASP A 111 8.79 -1.49 22.86
N ARG A 112 9.62 -1.62 23.90
CA ARG A 112 9.68 -2.83 24.73
C ARG A 112 8.61 -2.72 25.81
N VAL A 113 7.46 -3.34 25.55
CA VAL A 113 6.27 -3.25 26.42
C VAL A 113 6.46 -4.08 27.69
N SER A 114 7.16 -5.21 27.57
CA SER A 114 7.58 -6.08 28.67
C SER A 114 8.90 -6.78 28.33
N ASP A 115 9.41 -7.59 29.25
CA ASP A 115 10.62 -8.40 29.05
C ASP A 115 10.47 -9.43 27.92
N ASP A 116 9.22 -9.78 27.57
CA ASP A 116 8.88 -10.79 26.57
C ASP A 116 8.09 -10.25 25.37
N LEU A 117 7.78 -8.94 25.30
CA LEU A 117 7.03 -8.35 24.20
C LEU A 117 7.60 -7.00 23.76
N ALA A 118 7.89 -6.89 22.47
CA ALA A 118 8.28 -5.65 21.82
C ALA A 118 7.33 -5.31 20.65
N ILE A 119 7.02 -4.03 20.49
CA ILE A 119 6.31 -3.50 19.32
C ILE A 119 7.33 -2.75 18.46
N ILE A 120 7.43 -3.13 17.19
CA ILE A 120 8.35 -2.52 16.24
C ILE A 120 7.56 -1.82 15.17
N THR A 121 7.85 -0.54 14.96
CA THR A 121 7.35 0.20 13.79
C THR A 121 8.46 0.32 12.76
N MET A 122 8.18 -0.18 11.55
CA MET A 122 9.04 -0.11 10.39
C MET A 122 8.51 0.91 9.38
N GLN A 123 9.42 1.53 8.63
CA GLN A 123 9.11 2.47 7.56
C GLN A 123 9.48 1.88 6.21
N VAL A 124 8.47 1.79 5.34
CA VAL A 124 8.65 1.45 3.92
C VAL A 124 9.31 2.63 3.18
N PRO A 125 10.24 2.40 2.23
CA PRO A 125 10.85 3.46 1.45
C PRO A 125 9.82 4.35 0.74
N ARG A 126 10.17 5.62 0.47
CA ARG A 126 9.22 6.59 -0.09
C ARG A 126 8.64 6.20 -1.45
N THR A 127 9.41 5.47 -2.26
CA THR A 127 9.07 5.09 -3.64
C THR A 127 8.17 3.86 -3.75
N VAL A 128 8.00 3.08 -2.68
CA VAL A 128 7.27 1.80 -2.68
C VAL A 128 6.20 1.79 -1.59
N ARG A 129 5.18 0.95 -1.74
CA ARG A 129 4.11 0.74 -0.76
C ARG A 129 4.00 -0.75 -0.50
N LEU A 130 3.90 -1.19 0.76
CA LEU A 130 3.56 -2.59 1.01
C LEU A 130 2.06 -2.75 0.87
N ARG A 131 1.62 -3.51 -0.13
CA ARG A 131 0.22 -3.90 -0.30
C ARG A 131 -0.01 -5.19 0.46
N PHE A 132 -0.98 -5.17 1.36
CA PHE A 132 -1.37 -6.36 2.12
C PHE A 132 -2.84 -6.26 2.54
N ILE A 133 -3.39 -7.36 3.02
CA ILE A 133 -4.72 -7.46 3.62
C ILE A 133 -4.54 -7.75 5.11
N ALA A 134 -5.46 -7.26 5.94
CA ALA A 134 -5.44 -7.53 7.37
C ALA A 134 -5.40 -9.05 7.64
N GLY A 135 -4.51 -9.46 8.56
CA GLY A 135 -4.27 -10.87 8.89
C GLY A 135 -3.18 -11.56 8.06
N GLN A 136 -2.57 -10.87 7.09
CA GLN A 136 -1.40 -11.41 6.38
C GLN A 136 -0.12 -11.39 7.22
N TYR A 137 0.82 -12.23 6.79
CA TYR A 137 2.15 -12.38 7.37
C TYR A 137 3.22 -11.94 6.36
N VAL A 138 4.36 -11.50 6.87
CA VAL A 138 5.56 -11.27 6.07
C VAL A 138 6.67 -12.21 6.50
N ARG A 139 7.59 -12.48 5.57
CA ARG A 139 8.88 -13.10 5.89
C ARG A 139 9.92 -12.02 6.10
N ILE A 140 10.47 -11.96 7.29
CA ILE A 140 11.60 -11.10 7.62
C ILE A 140 12.85 -11.95 7.51
N TYR A 141 13.83 -11.45 6.76
CA TYR A 141 15.11 -12.11 6.61
C TYR A 141 16.11 -11.46 7.57
N ASP A 142 16.86 -12.29 8.28
CA ASP A 142 18.01 -11.81 9.04
C ASP A 142 19.25 -11.66 8.13
N ASP A 143 20.32 -11.17 8.72
CA ASP A 143 21.65 -11.03 8.14
C ASP A 143 22.26 -12.36 7.68
N GLN A 144 21.80 -13.49 8.21
CA GLN A 144 22.17 -14.85 7.80
C GLN A 144 21.21 -15.46 6.76
N GLN A 145 20.30 -14.68 6.19
CA GLN A 145 19.27 -15.11 5.21
C GLN A 145 18.27 -16.15 5.76
N ARG A 146 18.16 -16.32 7.08
CA ARG A 146 17.09 -17.12 7.69
C ARG A 146 15.81 -16.29 7.68
N SER A 147 14.68 -16.93 7.37
CA SER A 147 13.39 -16.26 7.30
C SER A 147 12.54 -16.57 8.53
N HIS A 148 11.92 -15.55 9.10
CA HIS A 148 10.94 -15.66 10.17
C HIS A 148 9.61 -15.04 9.74
N GLU A 149 8.50 -15.71 10.07
CA GLU A 149 7.16 -15.25 9.69
C GLU A 149 6.52 -14.46 10.83
N TYR A 150 6.09 -13.23 10.52
CA TYR A 150 5.44 -12.34 11.47
C TYR A 150 4.15 -11.78 10.89
N ALA A 151 3.09 -11.78 11.70
CA ALA A 151 1.82 -11.15 11.36
C ALA A 151 2.00 -9.64 11.30
N ILE A 152 1.41 -9.00 10.28
CA ILE A 152 1.36 -7.54 10.23
C ILE A 152 0.29 -7.05 11.22
N ALA A 153 0.71 -6.23 12.18
CA ALA A 153 -0.17 -5.67 13.21
C ALA A 153 -0.75 -4.30 12.83
N SER A 154 -0.21 -3.62 11.81
CA SER A 154 -0.72 -2.32 11.36
C SER A 154 -1.91 -2.43 10.39
N CYS A 155 -2.65 -1.33 10.25
CA CYS A 155 -3.74 -1.22 9.28
C CYS A 155 -3.21 -1.27 7.84
N PRO A 156 -3.83 -2.05 6.92
CA PRO A 156 -3.55 -1.97 5.49
C PRO A 156 -3.68 -0.57 4.88
N CYS A 157 -4.46 0.30 5.52
CA CYS A 157 -4.60 1.70 5.14
C CYS A 157 -3.34 2.55 5.38
N ASP A 158 -2.40 2.11 6.24
CA ASP A 158 -1.07 2.71 6.41
C ASP A 158 0.01 1.82 5.79
N GLU A 159 0.11 1.90 4.47
CA GLU A 159 1.07 1.13 3.66
C GLU A 159 2.53 1.59 3.80
N LYS A 160 2.76 2.65 4.58
CA LYS A 160 4.07 3.25 4.81
C LYS A 160 4.67 2.85 6.13
N ARG A 161 3.84 2.60 7.14
CA ARG A 161 4.27 2.18 8.46
C ARG A 161 3.75 0.79 8.76
N ILE A 162 4.68 -0.14 8.90
CA ILE A 162 4.35 -1.53 9.21
C ILE A 162 4.66 -1.77 10.68
N GLU A 163 3.71 -2.33 11.41
CA GLU A 163 3.88 -2.68 12.81
C GLU A 163 3.96 -4.19 13.00
N PHE A 164 4.85 -4.62 13.89
CA PHE A 164 4.99 -6.01 14.31
C PHE A 164 4.98 -6.11 15.83
N HIS A 165 4.27 -7.11 16.36
CA HIS A 165 4.32 -7.49 17.77
C HIS A 165 5.20 -8.72 17.89
N VAL A 166 6.36 -8.56 18.53
CA VAL A 166 7.41 -9.57 18.59
C VAL A 166 7.52 -10.09 20.01
N ARG A 167 7.25 -11.38 20.20
CA ARG A 167 7.48 -12.05 21.48
C ARG A 167 8.91 -12.56 21.57
N LYS A 168 9.49 -12.50 22.75
CA LYS A 168 10.82 -13.06 23.02
C LYS A 168 10.76 -14.58 23.04
N LEU A 169 11.26 -15.20 21.98
CA LEU A 169 11.39 -16.66 21.84
C LEU A 169 12.86 -17.04 21.75
N GLU A 170 13.26 -18.10 22.47
CA GLU A 170 14.66 -18.55 22.55
C GLU A 170 15.21 -19.04 21.20
N ASN A 171 14.35 -19.61 20.35
CA ASN A 171 14.73 -20.20 19.07
C ASN A 171 14.32 -19.36 17.85
N ASP A 172 14.06 -18.08 18.04
CA ASP A 172 13.76 -17.15 16.95
C ASP A 172 14.84 -16.07 16.88
N ALA A 173 15.65 -16.16 15.81
CA ALA A 173 16.77 -15.25 15.59
C ALA A 173 16.31 -13.79 15.39
N PHE A 174 15.14 -13.58 14.78
CA PHE A 174 14.59 -12.23 14.64
C PHE A 174 14.14 -11.67 15.99
N SER A 175 13.44 -12.45 16.80
CA SER A 175 13.12 -12.07 18.19
C SER A 175 14.39 -11.72 18.96
N SER A 176 15.42 -12.57 18.91
CA SER A 176 16.70 -12.29 19.59
C SER A 176 17.36 -11.00 19.08
N LEU A 177 17.37 -10.78 17.77
CA LEU A 177 17.84 -9.55 17.13
C LEU A 177 17.11 -8.33 17.72
N VAL A 178 15.77 -8.36 17.79
CA VAL A 178 14.94 -7.26 18.31
C VAL A 178 15.26 -6.89 19.75
N PHE A 179 15.43 -7.87 20.63
CA PHE A 179 15.67 -7.61 22.05
C PHE A 179 17.11 -7.24 22.37
N ASN A 180 18.10 -7.70 21.58
CA ASN A 180 19.50 -7.60 21.94
C ASN A 180 20.32 -6.63 21.07
N HIS A 181 20.01 -6.52 19.78
CA HIS A 181 20.93 -5.91 18.80
C HIS A 181 20.27 -4.88 17.86
N LEU A 182 18.95 -4.99 17.63
CA LEU A 182 18.23 -4.13 16.71
C LEU A 182 18.14 -2.71 17.26
N SER A 183 18.51 -1.74 16.43
CA SER A 183 18.52 -0.33 16.76
C SER A 183 17.61 0.47 15.83
N ILE A 184 17.11 1.61 16.33
CA ILE A 184 16.39 2.57 15.48
C ILE A 184 17.35 3.05 14.39
N GLY A 185 16.91 2.96 13.14
CA GLY A 185 17.71 3.33 11.99
C GLY A 185 18.23 2.16 11.16
N ASP A 186 18.20 0.95 11.71
CA ASP A 186 18.61 -0.26 11.01
C ASP A 186 17.68 -0.57 9.84
N TRP A 187 18.21 -1.32 8.87
CA TRP A 187 17.49 -1.73 7.68
C TRP A 187 17.42 -3.25 7.61
N LEU A 188 16.23 -3.77 7.33
CA LEU A 188 15.92 -5.19 7.14
C LEU A 188 15.35 -5.40 5.74
#